data_AF-A0A1V5TD31-F1
#
_entry.id   AF-A0A1V5TD31-F1
#
_cell.length_a   1.000
_cell.length_b   1.000
_cell.length_c   1.000
_cell.angle_alpha   90.00
_cell.angle_beta   90.00
_cell.angle_gamma   90.00
#
_symmetry.space_group_name_H-M   'P 1'
#
loop_
_entity.id
_entity.type
_entity.pdbx_description
1 polymer ?
#
loop_
_entity_poly.entity_id
_entity_poly.type
_entity_poly.pdbx_seq_one_letter_code
_entity_poly.pdbx_strand_id
1 'polypeptide(L)'
;MVPAALEGVEPDCVMIPSGLYAVTVHFGSSEMIGPVWEKWMTEWLPASGWECDYSRPNYEWYQNRLDNQELLLTFLVTAVKRKM
;
A
#
# COMPACT_ATOMS: atom_id res chain seq x y z
N MET A 1 27.20 5.52 -8.19
CA MET A 1 27.77 6.83 -7.81
C MET A 1 26.62 7.67 -7.29
N VAL A 2 26.51 7.86 -5.98
CA VAL A 2 25.46 8.67 -5.35
C VAL A 2 25.96 10.13 -5.37
N PRO A 3 25.14 11.14 -5.73
CA PRO A 3 25.59 12.53 -5.74
C PRO A 3 25.97 12.98 -4.33
N ALA A 4 27.04 13.78 -4.22
CA ALA A 4 27.58 14.31 -2.94
C ALA A 4 26.62 15.21 -2.14
N ALA A 5 25.42 15.49 -2.65
CA ALA A 5 24.42 16.34 -2.00
C ALA A 5 23.56 15.61 -0.94
N LEU A 6 23.81 14.33 -0.67
CA LEU A 6 23.03 13.51 0.27
C LEU A 6 23.85 12.97 1.45
N GLU A 7 25.08 13.46 1.65
CA GLU A 7 25.87 13.10 2.84
C GLU A 7 25.32 13.85 4.06
N GLY A 8 24.77 13.11 5.03
CA GLY A 8 24.37 13.64 6.33
C GLY A 8 22.87 13.83 6.57
N VAL A 9 22.01 13.51 5.59
CA VAL A 9 20.58 13.37 5.85
C VAL A 9 20.34 11.93 6.29
N GLU A 10 20.26 11.69 7.59
CA GLU A 10 19.62 10.46 8.07
C GLU A 10 18.22 10.44 7.43
N PRO A 11 17.86 9.42 6.65
CA PRO A 11 16.53 9.37 6.07
C PRO A 11 15.55 9.43 7.24
N ASP A 12 14.67 10.44 7.26
CA ASP A 12 13.58 10.52 8.23
C ASP A 12 12.90 9.15 8.25
N CYS A 13 13.14 8.39 9.32
CA CYS A 13 12.73 7.01 9.38
C CYS A 13 11.22 6.99 9.58
N VAL A 14 10.47 6.80 8.48
CA VAL A 14 9.01 6.69 8.54
C VAL A 14 8.66 5.33 9.14
N MET A 15 8.18 5.34 10.38
CA MET A 15 7.73 4.16 11.08
C MET A 15 6.28 3.83 10.70
N ILE A 16 6.06 2.64 10.14
CA ILE A 16 4.71 2.12 9.89
C ILE A 16 4.20 1.48 11.21
N PRO A 17 3.06 1.91 11.75
CA PRO A 17 2.52 1.33 12.98
C PRO A 17 2.26 -0.18 12.86
N SER A 18 2.57 -0.93 13.91
CA SER A 18 2.21 -2.35 13.98
C SER A 18 0.69 -2.55 14.05
N GLY A 19 0.20 -3.70 13.59
CA GLY A 19 -1.18 -4.12 13.75
C GLY A 19 -1.64 -5.01 12.60
N LEU A 20 -2.94 -5.21 12.48
CA LEU A 20 -3.51 -5.97 11.37
C LEU A 20 -3.72 -5.09 10.15
N TYR A 21 -3.41 -5.67 8.98
CA TYR A 21 -3.57 -5.07 7.68
C TYR A 21 -4.16 -6.11 6.73
N ALA A 22 -5.17 -5.70 5.95
CA ALA A 22 -5.65 -6.47 4.82
C ALA A 22 -4.79 -6.13 3.58
N VAL A 23 -4.39 -7.15 2.84
CA VAL A 23 -3.53 -7.00 1.66
C VAL A 23 -4.29 -7.52 0.44
N THR A 24 -4.37 -6.69 -0.59
CA THR A 24 -4.75 -7.13 -1.93
C THR A 24 -3.60 -6.93 -2.90
N VAL A 25 -3.50 -7.81 -3.89
CA VAL A 25 -2.43 -7.82 -4.87
C VAL A 25 -2.94 -7.20 -6.16
N HIS A 26 -2.26 -6.15 -6.61
CA HIS A 26 -2.45 -5.56 -7.92
C HIS A 26 -1.29 -5.93 -8.84
N PHE A 27 -1.59 -6.51 -9.99
CA PHE A 27 -0.62 -6.80 -11.05
C PHE A 27 -1.05 -6.05 -12.31
N GLY A 28 -0.21 -5.10 -12.75
CA GLY A 28 -0.50 -4.22 -13.88
C GLY A 28 -0.16 -2.76 -13.57
N SER A 29 -0.54 -1.86 -14.48
CA SER A 29 -0.21 -0.44 -14.42
C SER A 29 -0.59 0.23 -13.10
N SER A 30 0.27 1.13 -12.60
CA SER A 30 0.01 1.92 -11.40
C SER A 30 -1.20 2.84 -11.54
N GLU A 31 -1.58 3.21 -12.77
CA GLU A 31 -2.79 4.01 -13.05
C GLU A 31 -4.08 3.30 -12.60
N MET A 32 -4.06 1.97 -12.53
CA MET A 32 -5.21 1.16 -12.12
C MET A 32 -5.28 0.92 -10.61
N ILE A 33 -4.30 1.36 -9.83
CA ILE A 33 -4.26 1.15 -8.37
C ILE A 33 -5.49 1.76 -7.71
N GLY A 34 -5.81 3.02 -8.00
CA GLY A 34 -6.96 3.71 -7.40
C GLY A 34 -8.28 2.93 -7.58
N PRO A 35 -8.69 2.63 -8.83
CA PRO A 35 -9.89 1.84 -9.10
C PRO A 35 -9.89 0.45 -8.46
N VAL A 36 -8.76 -0.27 -8.49
CA VAL A 36 -8.65 -1.61 -7.89
C VAL A 36 -8.82 -1.52 -6.37
N TRP A 37 -8.20 -0.53 -5.74
CA TRP A 37 -8.28 -0.34 -4.30
C TRP A 37 -9.69 0.10 -3.87
N GLU A 38 -10.31 1.03 -4.60
CA GLU A 38 -11.69 1.46 -4.36
C GLU A 38 -12.66 0.27 -4.43
N LYS A 39 -12.54 -0.55 -5.47
CA LYS A 39 -13.37 -1.75 -5.63
C LYS A 39 -13.19 -2.72 -4.46
N TRP A 40 -11.94 -2.98 -4.06
CA TRP A 40 -11.64 -3.82 -2.90
C TRP A 40 -12.27 -3.28 -1.60
N MET A 41 -12.18 -1.97 -1.40
CA MET A 41 -12.65 -1.28 -0.19
C MET A 41 -14.17 -1.21 -0.10
N THR A 42 -14.85 -1.15 -1.24
CA THR A 42 -16.32 -1.03 -1.32
C THR A 42 -17.03 -2.37 -1.43
N GLU A 43 -16.42 -3.36 -2.08
CA GLU A 43 -17.06 -4.67 -2.32
C GLU A 43 -16.56 -5.74 -1.34
N TRP A 44 -15.24 -5.93 -1.24
CA TRP A 44 -14.67 -7.06 -0.50
C TRP A 44 -14.56 -6.79 1.00
N LEU A 45 -13.94 -5.66 1.37
CA LEU A 45 -13.66 -5.34 2.77
C LEU A 45 -14.92 -5.34 3.65
N PRO A 46 -16.07 -4.74 3.24
CA PRO A 46 -17.26 -4.72 4.07
C PRO A 46 -17.84 -6.12 4.34
N ALA A 47 -17.65 -7.08 3.43
CA ALA A 47 -18.10 -8.46 3.58
C ALA A 47 -17.16 -9.34 4.43
N SER A 48 -15.95 -8.88 4.71
CA SER A 48 -14.89 -9.67 5.38
C SER A 48 -15.01 -9.77 6.91
N GLY A 49 -15.92 -9.01 7.53
CA GLY A 49 -15.99 -8.83 9.00
C GLY A 49 -14.97 -7.83 9.57
N TRP A 50 -14.20 -7.17 8.69
CA TRP A 50 -13.26 -6.11 9.04
C TRP A 50 -13.73 -4.77 8.49
N GLU A 51 -13.19 -3.69 9.06
CA GLU A 51 -13.38 -2.33 8.55
C GLU A 51 -12.06 -1.57 8.57
N CYS A 52 -12.00 -0.47 7.82
CA CYS A 52 -10.84 0.41 7.80
C CYS A 52 -10.54 0.96 9.20
N ASP A 53 -9.27 0.90 9.56
CA ASP A 53 -8.74 1.59 10.71
C ASP A 53 -8.11 2.91 10.29
N TYR A 54 -8.93 3.97 10.27
CA TYR A 54 -8.49 5.32 9.89
C TYR A 54 -7.49 5.97 10.85
N SER A 55 -7.14 5.31 11.97
CA SER A 55 -6.08 5.79 12.88
C SER A 55 -4.67 5.45 12.38
N ARG A 56 -4.55 4.56 11.39
CA ARG A 56 -3.29 4.09 10.82
C ARG A 56 -3.26 4.32 9.30
N PRO A 57 -2.08 4.53 8.71
CA PRO A 57 -1.98 4.77 7.28
C PRO A 57 -2.24 3.49 6.48
N ASN A 58 -2.90 3.66 5.33
CA ASN A 58 -2.82 2.72 4.22
C ASN A 58 -1.58 3.06 3.38
N TYR A 59 -1.01 2.06 2.69
CA TYR A 59 0.17 2.30 1.85
C TYR A 59 0.30 1.30 0.70
N GLU A 60 0.96 1.76 -0.35
CA GLU A 60 1.34 0.95 -1.51
C GLU A 60 2.73 0.37 -1.27
N TRP A 61 2.86 -0.94 -1.46
CA TRP A 61 4.15 -1.62 -1.36
C TRP A 61 4.52 -2.23 -2.71
N TYR A 62 5.26 -1.45 -3.50
CA TYR A 62 5.79 -1.86 -4.80
C TYR A 62 6.87 -2.93 -4.64
N GLN A 63 6.67 -4.09 -5.26
CA GLN A 63 7.56 -5.25 -5.13
C GLN A 63 8.67 -5.26 -6.19
N ASN A 64 8.48 -4.54 -7.29
CA ASN A 64 9.42 -4.46 -8.39
C ASN A 64 9.45 -3.05 -8.99
N ARG A 65 10.49 -2.79 -9.79
CA ARG A 65 10.65 -1.55 -10.57
C ARG A 65 11.01 -1.95 -11.99
N LEU A 66 10.03 -1.89 -12.88
CA LEU A 66 10.15 -2.26 -14.29
C LEU A 66 9.67 -1.10 -15.16
N ASP A 67 10.24 -0.95 -16.35
CA ASP A 67 9.79 0.06 -17.31
C ASP A 67 8.42 -0.30 -17.90
N ASN A 68 8.16 -1.60 -18.07
CA ASN A 68 6.85 -2.10 -18.50
C ASN A 68 5.86 -2.09 -17.33
N GLN A 69 4.95 -1.12 -17.37
CA GLN A 69 3.92 -0.90 -16.33
C GLN A 69 3.00 -2.11 -16.14
N GLU A 70 2.74 -2.91 -17.19
CA GLU A 70 1.85 -4.08 -17.13
C GLU A 70 2.44 -5.25 -16.33
N LEU A 71 3.74 -5.18 -15.98
CA LEU A 71 4.43 -6.21 -15.21
C LEU A 71 4.71 -5.77 -13.76
N LEU A 72 4.17 -4.62 -13.35
CA LEU A 72 4.34 -4.13 -11.98
C LEU A 72 3.50 -4.94 -11.01
N LEU A 73 4.10 -5.28 -9.87
CA LEU A 73 3.46 -5.97 -8.76
C LEU A 73 3.41 -5.04 -7.56
N THR A 74 2.20 -4.70 -7.10
CA THR A 74 1.99 -3.81 -5.97
C THR A 74 1.07 -4.47 -4.95
N PHE A 75 1.49 -4.47 -3.69
CA PHE A 75 0.60 -4.83 -2.58
C PHE A 75 -0.08 -3.57 -2.08
N LEU A 76 -1.41 -3.58 -2.08
CA LEU A 76 -2.23 -2.50 -1.55
C LEU A 76 -2.60 -2.85 -0.12
N VAL A 77 -2.03 -2.12 0.83
CA VAL A 77 -2.05 -2.49 2.25
C VAL A 77 -3.00 -1.57 3.01
N THR A 78 -4.11 -2.14 3.50
CA THR A 78 -5.17 -1.39 4.19
C THR A 78 -5.13 -1.72 5.68
N ALA A 79 -4.99 -0.71 6.53
CA ALA A 79 -5.09 -0.88 7.98
C ALA A 79 -6.52 -1.30 8.34
N VAL A 80 -6.66 -2.37 9.14
CA VAL A 80 -7.98 -2.90 9.50
C VAL A 80 -8.12 -3.13 11.00
N LYS A 81 -9.36 -3.02 11.45
CA LYS A 81 -9.82 -3.44 12.78
C LYS A 81 -11.09 -4.27 12.62
N ARG A 82 -11.42 -5.08 13.63
CA ARG A 82 -12.66 -5.88 13.59
C ARG A 82 -13.86 -4.94 13.60
N LYS A 83 -14.88 -5.27 12.80
CA LYS A 83 -16.19 -4.64 12.94
C LYS A 83 -16.75 -4.97 14.34
N MET A 84 -17.23 -3.95 15.03
CA MET A 84 -17.98 -4.10 16.29
C MET A 84 -19.43 -4.47 16.02
#